data_AF-A0A2G8KEU7-F1
#
_entry.id   AF-A0A2G8KEU7-F1
#
_cell.length_a   1.000
_cell.length_b   1.000
_cell.length_c   1.000
_cell.angle_alpha   90.00
_cell.angle_beta   90.00
_cell.angle_gamma   90.00
#
_symmetry.space_group_name_H-M   'P 1'
#
loop_
_entity.id
_entity.type
_entity.pdbx_description
1 polymer ?
#
loop_
_entity_poly.entity_id
_entity_poly.type
_entity_poly.pdbx_seq_one_letter_code
_entity_poly.pdbx_strand_id
1 'polypeptide(L)'
;MKIFKMRDVELIHYFIKFHAVIYMAGGETASNSSTRMECWPARGPRTGVTEQDHFTDTADEEQCWKLTLDLMLTLTQLLLYHTPGSAKERLTWQGLPAVRVLLEWLQHHQKVLADETVTGKYLFWNRLGKLLSMLSEPAAETAQKNQSVLWEDLLLNGFRPLQEAHSLLDFSSPRAKHLTKEESNRTRVVRMIHIGAKLASIQPG
;
A
#
# COMPACT_ATOMS: atom_id res chain seq x y z
N MET A 1 -28.70 0.06 -11.39
CA MET A 1 -27.44 -0.35 -10.74
C MET A 1 -26.33 0.55 -11.24
N LYS A 2 -26.16 1.72 -10.64
CA LYS A 2 -25.08 2.64 -10.98
C LYS A 2 -23.89 2.31 -10.09
N ILE A 3 -22.96 1.60 -10.70
CA ILE A 3 -21.50 1.60 -10.52
C ILE A 3 -21.05 2.53 -9.37
N PHE A 4 -20.61 1.94 -8.24
CA PHE A 4 -19.69 2.62 -7.32
C PHE A 4 -18.60 3.27 -8.16
N LYS A 5 -18.35 4.58 -7.98
CA LYS A 5 -17.22 5.22 -8.65
C LYS A 5 -15.96 4.41 -8.31
N MET A 6 -15.22 4.01 -9.34
CA MET A 6 -14.04 3.14 -9.27
C MET A 6 -13.05 3.47 -8.14
N ARG A 7 -12.98 4.74 -7.70
CA ARG A 7 -12.08 5.23 -6.65
C ARG A 7 -12.34 4.64 -5.26
N ASP A 8 -13.60 4.37 -4.91
CA ASP A 8 -13.94 3.90 -3.55
C ASP A 8 -13.77 2.38 -3.41
N VAL A 9 -14.09 1.65 -4.49
CA VAL A 9 -13.81 0.21 -4.60
C VAL A 9 -12.31 -0.04 -4.60
N GLU A 10 -11.52 0.83 -5.24
CA GLU A 10 -10.07 0.75 -5.25
C GLU A 10 -9.44 1.02 -3.89
N LEU A 11 -9.94 1.98 -3.13
CA LEU A 11 -9.44 2.28 -1.79
C LEU A 11 -9.83 1.20 -0.78
N ILE A 12 -11.04 0.63 -0.86
CA ILE A 12 -11.46 -0.50 -0.01
C ILE A 12 -10.68 -1.77 -0.38
N HIS A 13 -10.48 -2.05 -1.68
CA HIS A 13 -9.59 -3.16 -2.08
C HIS A 13 -8.13 -2.89 -1.73
N TYR A 14 -7.67 -1.64 -1.79
CA TYR A 14 -6.33 -1.26 -1.33
C TYR A 14 -6.22 -1.51 0.15
N PHE A 15 -7.18 -1.05 0.95
CA PHE A 15 -7.23 -1.26 2.39
C PHE A 15 -7.26 -2.75 2.73
N ILE A 16 -8.12 -3.54 2.09
CA ILE A 16 -8.22 -5.00 2.29
C ILE A 16 -6.94 -5.70 1.86
N LYS A 17 -6.35 -5.34 0.72
CA LYS A 17 -5.12 -5.97 0.22
C LYS A 17 -3.88 -5.49 0.97
N PHE A 18 -3.83 -4.25 1.41
CA PHE A 18 -2.81 -3.66 2.28
C PHE A 18 -2.85 -4.35 3.65
N HIS A 19 -4.04 -4.53 4.22
CA HIS A 19 -4.22 -5.33 5.42
C HIS A 19 -3.91 -6.81 5.21
N ALA A 20 -4.24 -7.39 4.05
CA ALA A 20 -3.84 -8.75 3.70
C ALA A 20 -2.31 -8.88 3.57
N VAL A 21 -1.60 -7.88 3.03
CA VAL A 21 -0.13 -7.82 2.98
C VAL A 21 0.45 -7.76 4.40
N ILE A 22 -0.11 -6.92 5.28
CA ILE A 22 0.29 -6.86 6.70
C ILE A 22 0.05 -8.21 7.40
N TYR A 23 -1.11 -8.83 7.18
CA TYR A 23 -1.49 -10.11 7.77
C TYR A 23 -0.61 -11.26 7.28
N MET A 24 -0.26 -11.30 5.99
CA MET A 24 0.58 -12.34 5.40
C MET A 24 2.08 -12.15 5.72
N ALA A 25 2.55 -10.92 5.95
CA ALA A 25 3.93 -10.65 6.37
C ALA A 25 4.25 -11.19 7.78
N GLY A 26 3.23 -11.40 8.62
CA GLY A 26 3.35 -12.02 9.95
C GLY A 26 3.23 -13.54 9.98
N GLY A 27 2.90 -14.18 8.84
CA GLY A 27 2.48 -15.59 8.76
C GLY A 27 3.56 -16.55 8.26
N GLU A 28 4.70 -16.66 8.95
CA GLU A 28 5.57 -17.85 8.89
C GLU A 28 5.43 -18.70 10.16
N THR A 29 4.23 -18.75 10.76
CA THR A 29 3.89 -19.72 11.82
C THR A 29 2.41 -20.04 11.80
N ALA A 30 1.97 -20.87 10.86
CA ALA A 30 0.79 -21.74 11.04
C ALA A 30 0.65 -22.66 9.83
N SER A 31 1.02 -23.91 10.05
CA SER A 31 0.54 -25.06 9.31
C SER A 31 -0.99 -25.12 9.30
N ASN A 32 -1.52 -25.57 8.16
CA ASN A 32 -2.86 -26.12 7.96
C ASN A 32 -4.07 -25.27 8.36
N SER A 33 -4.67 -24.60 7.38
CA SER A 33 -6.09 -24.82 7.09
C SER A 33 -6.45 -24.30 5.70
N SER A 34 -6.95 -25.22 4.88
CA SER A 34 -7.60 -24.94 3.61
C SER A 34 -8.92 -24.23 3.90
N THR A 35 -8.98 -22.93 3.66
CA THR A 35 -10.26 -22.20 3.65
C THR A 35 -10.52 -21.69 2.24
N ARG A 36 -11.30 -22.49 1.51
CA ARG A 36 -11.91 -22.18 0.22
C ARG A 36 -12.84 -20.97 0.43
N MET A 37 -12.53 -19.82 -0.18
CA MET A 37 -13.45 -18.68 -0.26
C MET A 37 -14.65 -19.09 -1.13
N GLU A 38 -15.81 -19.28 -0.51
CA GLU A 38 -17.07 -19.43 -1.22
C GLU A 38 -17.62 -18.05 -1.65
N CYS A 39 -18.05 -17.97 -2.91
CA CYS A 39 -18.60 -16.77 -3.53
C CYS A 39 -19.99 -16.42 -2.97
N TRP A 40 -20.25 -15.13 -2.75
CA TRP A 40 -21.54 -14.59 -2.29
C TRP A 40 -22.63 -14.75 -3.37
N PRO A 41 -23.91 -15.03 -3.02
CA PRO A 41 -24.96 -15.30 -4.00
C PRO A 41 -25.45 -14.05 -4.75
N ALA A 42 -25.76 -14.23 -6.03
CA ALA A 42 -26.40 -13.25 -6.90
C ALA A 42 -27.87 -13.02 -6.52
N ARG A 43 -28.30 -11.76 -6.38
CA ARG A 43 -29.71 -11.38 -6.17
C ARG A 43 -30.41 -11.10 -7.50
N GLY A 44 -31.56 -11.76 -7.71
CA GLY A 44 -32.46 -11.56 -8.86
C GLY A 44 -33.27 -10.25 -8.79
N PRO A 45 -34.04 -9.92 -9.84
CA PRO A 45 -34.59 -8.58 -10.05
C PRO A 45 -35.88 -8.35 -9.23
N ARG A 46 -36.00 -7.16 -8.61
CA ARG A 46 -37.26 -6.66 -8.04
C ARG A 46 -37.86 -5.59 -8.95
N THR A 47 -39.13 -5.76 -9.27
CA THR A 47 -39.98 -4.84 -10.02
C THR A 47 -40.54 -3.74 -9.12
N GLY A 48 -40.49 -2.50 -9.61
CA GLY A 48 -41.46 -1.44 -9.33
C GLY A 48 -41.34 -0.70 -7.99
N VAL A 49 -40.51 0.36 -7.96
CA VAL A 49 -40.76 1.58 -7.18
C VAL A 49 -40.21 2.76 -8.00
N THR A 50 -41.04 3.79 -8.20
CA THR A 50 -40.64 5.06 -8.82
C THR A 50 -39.83 5.88 -7.82
N GLU A 51 -38.50 5.87 -7.95
CA GLU A 51 -37.59 6.75 -7.19
C GLU A 51 -37.26 7.99 -8.01
N GLN A 52 -37.89 9.12 -7.67
CA GLN A 52 -37.27 10.44 -7.84
C GLN A 52 -36.55 10.76 -6.53
N ASP A 53 -35.46 10.05 -6.26
CA ASP A 53 -34.54 10.42 -5.19
C ASP A 53 -33.39 11.25 -5.77
N HIS A 54 -33.40 12.52 -5.39
CA HIS A 54 -32.31 13.45 -5.62
C HIS A 54 -31.16 13.06 -4.66
N PHE A 55 -30.40 12.04 -5.05
CA PHE A 55 -29.31 11.46 -4.26
C PHE A 55 -28.22 12.51 -3.99
N THR A 56 -28.02 12.87 -2.72
CA THR A 56 -26.91 13.72 -2.23
C THR A 56 -25.61 12.92 -2.13
N ASP A 57 -25.22 12.26 -3.22
CA ASP A 57 -24.11 11.27 -3.28
C ASP A 57 -22.74 11.86 -2.90
N THR A 58 -22.50 13.16 -3.12
CA THR A 58 -21.14 13.72 -3.06
C THR A 58 -20.61 13.97 -1.66
N ALA A 59 -21.47 14.30 -0.69
CA ALA A 59 -21.03 14.63 0.67
C ALA A 59 -20.64 13.37 1.46
N ASP A 60 -21.44 12.30 1.33
CA ASP A 60 -21.16 11.02 1.96
C ASP A 60 -19.96 10.32 1.32
N GLU A 61 -19.82 10.41 -0.01
CA GLU A 61 -18.61 9.95 -0.74
C GLU A 61 -17.35 10.66 -0.21
N GLU A 62 -17.39 11.99 -0.08
CA GLU A 62 -16.25 12.78 0.43
C GLU A 62 -15.92 12.43 1.88
N GLN A 63 -16.93 12.27 2.73
CA GLN A 63 -16.74 11.88 4.12
C GLN A 63 -16.15 10.47 4.25
N CYS A 64 -16.66 9.51 3.45
CA CYS A 64 -16.16 8.14 3.43
C CYS A 64 -14.69 8.09 2.97
N TRP A 65 -14.35 8.87 1.94
CA TRP A 65 -12.99 9.04 1.47
C TRP A 65 -12.05 9.53 2.59
N LYS A 66 -12.42 10.63 3.26
CA LYS A 66 -11.62 11.21 4.35
C LYS A 66 -11.42 10.21 5.49
N LEU A 67 -12.49 9.55 5.95
CA LEU A 67 -12.41 8.56 7.03
C LEU A 67 -11.52 7.36 6.67
N THR A 68 -11.62 6.86 5.44
CA THR A 68 -10.84 5.70 5.00
C THR A 68 -9.35 6.05 4.86
N LEU A 69 -9.06 7.22 4.29
CA LEU A 69 -7.71 7.75 4.16
C LEU A 69 -7.08 8.02 5.53
N ASP A 70 -7.83 8.62 6.44
CA ASP A 70 -7.40 8.87 7.82
C ASP A 70 -7.06 7.56 8.55
N LEU A 71 -7.94 6.56 8.46
CA LEU A 71 -7.75 5.26 9.09
C LEU A 71 -6.49 4.56 8.56
N MET A 72 -6.30 4.53 7.23
CA MET A 72 -5.13 3.91 6.60
C MET A 72 -3.82 4.56 7.05
N LEU A 73 -3.76 5.89 7.08
CA LEU A 73 -2.56 6.61 7.54
C LEU A 73 -2.33 6.41 9.04
N THR A 74 -3.39 6.36 9.83
CA THR A 74 -3.32 6.10 11.28
C THR A 74 -2.81 4.69 11.58
N LEU A 75 -3.29 3.67 10.85
CA LEU A 75 -2.81 2.30 10.98
C LEU A 75 -1.36 2.17 10.51
N THR A 76 -0.98 2.87 9.46
CA THR A 76 0.42 2.91 9.02
C THR A 76 1.30 3.65 10.03
N GLN A 77 0.82 4.74 10.63
CA GLN A 77 1.52 5.44 11.70
C GLN A 77 1.75 4.53 12.91
N LEU A 78 0.76 3.72 13.29
CA LEU A 78 0.89 2.72 14.35
C LEU A 78 1.90 1.64 13.95
N LEU A 79 1.87 1.16 12.71
CA LEU A 79 2.88 0.24 12.19
C LEU A 79 4.28 0.85 12.33
N LEU A 80 4.49 2.08 11.87
CA LEU A 80 5.76 2.81 11.97
C LEU A 80 6.21 3.02 13.42
N TYR A 81 5.30 3.14 14.38
CA TYR A 81 5.62 3.20 15.81
C TYR A 81 6.36 1.95 16.29
N HIS A 82 6.03 0.78 15.75
CA HIS A 82 6.66 -0.50 16.09
C HIS A 82 7.92 -0.82 15.26
N THR A 83 8.51 0.17 14.59
CA THR A 83 9.78 0.01 13.88
C THR A 83 10.91 -0.35 14.87
N PRO A 84 11.69 -1.41 14.63
CA PRO A 84 12.82 -1.77 15.48
C PRO A 84 13.90 -0.69 15.56
N GLY A 85 14.60 -0.63 16.70
CA GLY A 85 15.72 0.30 16.90
C GLY A 85 17.03 -0.18 16.25
N SER A 86 17.24 -1.49 16.16
CA SER A 86 18.48 -2.07 15.61
C SER A 86 18.44 -2.14 14.09
N ALA A 87 19.58 -1.87 13.43
CA ALA A 87 19.66 -1.88 11.96
C ALA A 87 19.32 -3.27 11.38
N LYS A 88 19.81 -4.34 12.02
CA LYS A 88 19.58 -5.73 11.59
C LYS A 88 18.09 -6.10 11.64
N GLU A 89 17.41 -5.80 12.76
CA GLU A 89 15.98 -6.11 12.89
C GLU A 89 15.12 -5.25 11.98
N ARG A 90 15.50 -3.98 11.74
CA ARG A 90 14.81 -3.09 10.79
C ARG A 90 14.81 -3.67 9.38
N LEU A 91 15.93 -4.20 8.90
CA LEU A 91 16.02 -4.81 7.57
C LEU A 91 15.11 -6.04 7.45
N THR A 92 14.83 -6.74 8.55
CA THR A 92 13.94 -7.91 8.56
C THR A 92 12.53 -7.60 9.07
N TRP A 93 12.21 -6.32 9.27
CA TRP A 93 10.95 -5.92 9.89
C TRP A 93 9.76 -6.20 8.97
N GLN A 94 8.74 -6.86 9.52
CA GLN A 94 7.56 -7.30 8.79
C GLN A 94 6.69 -6.14 8.26
N GLY A 95 6.91 -4.91 8.75
CA GLY A 95 6.22 -3.73 8.24
C GLY A 95 6.78 -3.18 6.92
N LEU A 96 7.99 -3.57 6.51
CA LEU A 96 8.63 -3.05 5.29
C LEU A 96 7.78 -3.21 4.01
N PRO A 97 7.18 -4.40 3.72
CA PRO A 97 6.36 -4.58 2.52
C PRO A 97 5.17 -3.62 2.49
N ALA A 98 4.46 -3.48 3.62
CA ALA A 98 3.28 -2.62 3.73
C ALA A 98 3.66 -1.15 3.54
N VAL A 99 4.67 -0.65 4.27
CA VAL A 99 5.12 0.74 4.13
C VAL A 99 5.57 1.03 2.70
N ARG A 100 6.33 0.12 2.06
CA ARG A 100 6.75 0.27 0.67
C ARG A 100 5.55 0.38 -0.28
N VAL A 101 4.56 -0.50 -0.16
CA VAL A 101 3.34 -0.48 -0.99
C VAL A 101 2.60 0.85 -0.85
N LEU A 102 2.53 1.41 0.38
CA LEU A 102 1.97 2.74 0.60
C LEU A 102 2.74 3.85 -0.09
N LEU A 103 4.07 3.84 0.01
CA LEU A 103 4.89 4.83 -0.67
C LEU A 103 4.74 4.76 -2.19
N GLU A 104 4.63 3.54 -2.74
CA GLU A 104 4.41 3.34 -4.18
C GLU A 104 3.05 3.88 -4.63
N TRP A 105 2.00 3.66 -3.85
CA TRP A 105 0.71 4.25 -4.14
C TRP A 105 0.77 5.79 -4.05
N LEU A 106 1.29 6.33 -2.95
CA LEU A 106 1.33 7.78 -2.71
C LEU A 106 2.11 8.55 -3.79
N GLN A 107 3.27 8.06 -4.25
CA GLN A 107 4.07 8.78 -5.26
C GLN A 107 3.34 9.00 -6.59
N HIS A 108 2.41 8.12 -6.96
CA HIS A 108 1.67 8.21 -8.22
C HIS A 108 0.34 8.97 -8.07
N HIS A 109 -0.08 9.28 -6.84
CA HIS A 109 -1.37 9.87 -6.56
C HIS A 109 -1.24 11.29 -5.99
N GLN A 110 -0.80 12.24 -6.82
CA GLN A 110 -0.55 13.64 -6.42
C GLN A 110 -1.77 14.33 -5.78
N LYS A 111 -2.98 14.00 -6.23
CA LYS A 111 -4.22 14.51 -5.62
C LYS A 111 -4.41 14.04 -4.18
N VAL A 112 -3.97 12.82 -3.86
CA VAL A 112 -4.00 12.28 -2.50
C VAL A 112 -2.95 12.98 -1.64
N LEU A 113 -1.75 13.21 -2.19
CA LEU A 113 -0.70 13.95 -1.48
C LEU A 113 -1.11 15.39 -1.14
N ALA A 114 -1.97 16.00 -1.95
CA ALA A 114 -2.53 17.32 -1.71
C ALA A 114 -3.76 17.33 -0.77
N ASP A 115 -4.28 16.17 -0.37
CA ASP A 115 -5.46 16.05 0.50
C ASP A 115 -5.12 16.52 1.93
N GLU A 116 -6.00 17.33 2.53
CA GLU A 116 -5.84 17.84 3.90
C GLU A 116 -5.70 16.73 4.95
N THR A 117 -6.36 15.59 4.73
CA THR A 117 -6.26 14.40 5.58
C THR A 117 -4.85 13.83 5.57
N VAL A 118 -4.12 13.98 4.46
CA VAL A 118 -2.76 13.47 4.31
C VAL A 118 -1.74 14.50 4.78
N THR A 119 -1.87 15.75 4.34
CA THR A 119 -0.94 16.83 4.74
C THR A 119 -1.01 17.12 6.23
N GLY A 120 -2.19 17.00 6.85
CA GLY A 120 -2.39 17.19 8.30
C GLY A 120 -1.80 16.08 9.19
N LYS A 121 -1.35 14.95 8.64
CA LYS A 121 -0.83 13.81 9.42
C LYS A 121 0.65 13.94 9.77
N TYR A 122 1.01 15.00 10.50
CA TYR A 122 2.40 15.29 10.90
C TYR A 122 3.13 14.09 11.53
N LEU A 123 2.47 13.39 12.46
CA LEU A 123 3.09 12.24 13.15
C LEU A 123 3.40 11.07 12.20
N PHE A 124 2.59 10.86 11.17
CA PHE A 124 2.86 9.88 10.12
C PHE A 124 4.11 10.28 9.34
N TRP A 125 4.16 11.52 8.84
CA TRP A 125 5.29 12.03 8.06
C TRP A 125 6.60 12.06 8.85
N ASN A 126 6.56 12.52 10.10
CA ASN A 126 7.73 12.53 10.99
C ASN A 126 8.29 11.12 11.21
N ARG A 127 7.42 10.14 11.48
CA ARG A 127 7.84 8.74 11.68
C ARG A 127 8.35 8.10 10.39
N LEU A 128 7.71 8.38 9.27
CA LEU A 128 8.14 7.92 7.97
C LEU A 128 9.52 8.47 7.62
N GLY A 129 9.72 9.79 7.78
CA GLY A 129 11.02 10.43 7.60
C GLY A 129 12.09 9.82 8.50
N LYS A 130 11.78 9.59 9.78
CA LYS A 130 12.69 8.91 10.72
C LYS A 130 13.05 7.49 10.24
N LEU A 131 12.08 6.70 9.79
CA LEU A 131 12.32 5.37 9.24
C LEU A 131 13.27 5.44 8.03
N LEU A 132 12.97 6.31 7.06
CA LEU A 132 13.78 6.45 5.84
C LEU A 132 15.21 6.89 6.17
N SER A 133 15.40 7.82 7.11
CA SER A 133 16.73 8.23 7.57
C SER A 133 17.48 7.09 8.25
N MET A 134 16.80 6.29 9.06
CA MET A 134 17.37 5.09 9.71
C MET A 134 17.70 3.95 8.74
N LEU A 135 17.11 3.96 7.54
CA LEU A 135 17.38 3.02 6.45
C LEU A 135 18.45 3.53 5.48
N SER A 136 18.76 4.83 5.52
CA SER A 136 19.75 5.48 4.66
C SER A 136 21.18 5.26 5.17
N GLU A 137 21.72 4.05 4.98
CA GLU A 137 23.17 3.81 4.98
C GLU A 137 23.71 3.95 3.55
N PRO A 138 25.03 4.19 3.31
CA PRO A 138 25.55 4.63 2.01
C PRO A 138 25.34 3.56 0.95
N ALA A 139 24.22 3.65 0.23
CA ALA A 139 23.92 2.85 -0.95
C ALA A 139 24.75 3.37 -2.13
N ALA A 140 26.07 3.13 -2.06
CA ALA A 140 26.86 3.01 -3.28
C ALA A 140 26.33 1.78 -4.03
N GLU A 141 25.99 1.99 -5.31
CA GLU A 141 25.66 0.96 -6.31
C GLU A 141 24.35 0.20 -6.09
N THR A 142 23.21 0.66 -6.62
CA THR A 142 22.09 -0.27 -6.93
C THR A 142 21.00 0.24 -7.88
N ALA A 143 21.30 1.16 -8.82
CA ALA A 143 20.31 1.58 -9.82
C ALA A 143 19.74 0.40 -10.66
N GLN A 144 20.48 -0.70 -10.78
CA GLN A 144 20.13 -1.86 -11.60
C GLN A 144 19.15 -2.86 -10.92
N LYS A 145 18.87 -2.76 -9.61
CA LYS A 145 18.02 -3.72 -8.88
C LYS A 145 16.55 -3.32 -8.74
N ASN A 146 16.13 -2.17 -9.28
CA ASN A 146 14.78 -1.65 -9.04
C ASN A 146 13.65 -2.35 -9.81
N GLN A 147 13.94 -3.16 -10.83
CA GLN A 147 12.93 -3.84 -11.64
C GLN A 147 12.52 -5.24 -11.12
N SER A 148 13.23 -5.75 -10.11
CA SER A 148 13.01 -7.11 -9.58
C SER A 148 11.67 -7.21 -8.84
N VAL A 149 10.77 -8.06 -9.28
CA VAL A 149 9.47 -8.26 -8.62
C VAL A 149 9.64 -8.90 -7.24
N LEU A 150 8.98 -8.33 -6.23
CA LEU A 150 8.90 -8.85 -4.86
C LEU A 150 7.61 -9.68 -4.66
N TRP A 151 7.51 -10.43 -3.57
CA TRP A 151 6.32 -11.28 -3.32
C TRP A 151 5.04 -10.45 -3.19
N GLU A 152 5.12 -9.26 -2.58
CA GLU A 152 3.96 -8.38 -2.45
C GLU A 152 3.56 -7.75 -3.79
N ASP A 153 4.51 -7.57 -4.72
CA ASP A 153 4.21 -7.12 -6.09
C ASP A 153 3.44 -8.22 -6.85
N LEU A 154 3.83 -9.50 -6.68
CA LEU A 154 3.09 -10.64 -7.24
C LEU A 154 1.68 -10.72 -6.68
N LEU A 155 1.54 -10.56 -5.36
CA LEU A 155 0.24 -10.59 -4.69
C LEU A 155 -0.69 -9.46 -5.17
N LEU A 156 -0.11 -8.30 -5.51
CA LEU A 156 -0.83 -7.12 -5.97
C LEU A 156 -0.81 -6.98 -7.51
N ASN A 157 -0.38 -8.00 -8.25
CA ASN A 157 -0.38 -7.94 -9.70
C ASN A 157 -1.81 -7.74 -10.24
N GLY A 158 -1.98 -6.82 -11.20
CA GLY A 158 -3.28 -6.40 -11.70
C GLY A 158 -4.08 -5.49 -10.76
N PHE A 159 -3.52 -5.07 -9.61
CA PHE A 159 -4.17 -4.11 -8.73
C PHE A 159 -4.05 -2.68 -9.29
N ARG A 160 -5.19 -2.13 -9.74
CA ARG A 160 -5.25 -0.88 -10.51
C ARG A 160 -4.57 0.33 -9.85
N PRO A 161 -4.73 0.58 -8.54
CA PRO A 161 -4.04 1.71 -7.89
C PRO A 161 -2.51 1.59 -7.84
N LEU A 162 -1.92 0.43 -8.18
CA LEU A 162 -0.46 0.26 -8.27
C LEU A 162 0.00 0.03 -9.71
N GLN A 163 -0.87 0.24 -10.70
CA GLN A 163 -0.58 -0.06 -12.09
C GLN A 163 0.64 0.72 -12.61
N GLU A 164 0.76 2.01 -12.26
CA GLU A 164 1.91 2.83 -12.64
C GLU A 164 3.21 2.30 -12.02
N ALA A 165 3.19 1.93 -10.73
CA ALA A 165 4.35 1.36 -10.05
C ALA A 165 4.76 0.01 -10.66
N HIS A 166 3.78 -0.86 -10.92
CA HIS A 166 3.98 -2.19 -11.48
C HIS A 166 4.41 -2.17 -12.95
N SER A 167 4.08 -1.12 -13.71
CA SER A 167 4.51 -0.98 -15.11
C SER A 167 6.04 -0.95 -15.30
N LEU A 168 6.77 -0.63 -14.22
CA LEU A 168 8.23 -0.57 -14.20
C LEU A 168 8.89 -1.91 -13.83
N LEU A 169 8.09 -2.94 -13.49
CA LEU A 169 8.56 -4.22 -12.99
C LEU A 169 8.52 -5.31 -14.05
N ASP A 170 9.51 -6.21 -14.00
CA ASP A 170 9.55 -7.38 -14.88
C ASP A 170 8.91 -8.61 -14.21
N PHE A 171 7.60 -8.78 -14.43
CA PHE A 171 6.85 -9.96 -13.98
C PHE A 171 7.13 -11.24 -14.79
N SER A 172 7.82 -11.13 -15.93
CA SER A 172 8.18 -12.29 -16.75
C SER A 172 9.47 -12.97 -16.28
N SER A 173 10.27 -12.27 -15.48
CA SER A 173 11.58 -12.76 -15.02
C SER A 173 11.45 -13.98 -14.10
N PRO A 174 12.10 -15.12 -14.42
CA PRO A 174 12.18 -16.25 -13.49
C PRO A 174 12.94 -15.89 -12.20
N ARG A 175 13.81 -14.87 -12.22
CA ARG A 175 14.53 -14.38 -11.02
C ARG A 175 13.60 -13.85 -9.93
N ALA A 176 12.41 -13.36 -10.28
CA ALA A 176 11.42 -12.90 -9.29
C ALA A 176 11.06 -13.97 -8.25
N LYS A 177 11.19 -15.26 -8.61
CA LYS A 177 10.86 -16.40 -7.73
C LYS A 177 12.04 -16.89 -6.88
N HIS A 178 13.24 -16.34 -7.06
CA HIS A 178 14.47 -16.88 -6.48
C HIS A 178 15.25 -15.87 -5.61
N LEU A 179 14.70 -14.69 -5.33
CA LEU A 179 15.33 -13.76 -4.42
C LEU A 179 15.38 -14.33 -3.00
N THR A 180 16.55 -14.26 -2.36
CA THR A 180 16.66 -14.54 -0.93
C THR A 180 15.87 -13.50 -0.11
N LYS A 181 15.56 -13.83 1.15
CA LYS A 181 14.89 -12.90 2.08
C LYS A 181 15.69 -11.60 2.25
N GLU A 182 17.01 -11.71 2.32
CA GLU A 182 17.92 -10.57 2.44
C GLU A 182 17.92 -9.69 1.18
N GLU A 183 18.01 -10.28 -0.01
CA GLU A 183 17.94 -9.53 -1.28
C GLU A 183 16.59 -8.84 -1.47
N SER A 184 15.50 -9.51 -1.09
CA SER A 184 14.16 -8.93 -1.12
C SER A 184 14.07 -7.72 -0.19
N ASN A 185 14.54 -7.84 1.04
CA ASN A 185 14.55 -6.74 2.01
C ASN A 185 15.43 -5.57 1.56
N ARG A 186 16.61 -5.85 1.02
CA ARG A 186 17.48 -4.82 0.46
C ARG A 186 16.80 -4.10 -0.71
N THR A 187 16.13 -4.83 -1.59
CA THR A 187 15.36 -4.25 -2.71
C THR A 187 14.22 -3.36 -2.21
N ARG A 188 13.48 -3.78 -1.15
CA ARG A 188 12.46 -2.93 -0.51
C ARG A 188 13.06 -1.61 -0.03
N VAL A 189 14.15 -1.68 0.72
CA VAL A 189 14.82 -0.48 1.27
C VAL A 189 15.26 0.46 0.16
N VAL A 190 15.94 -0.04 -0.88
CA VAL A 190 16.37 0.80 -2.01
C VAL A 190 15.18 1.50 -2.67
N ARG A 191 14.07 0.79 -2.91
CA ARG A 191 12.85 1.41 -3.46
C ARG A 191 12.26 2.45 -2.53
N MET A 192 12.15 2.14 -1.23
CA MET A 192 11.61 3.06 -0.22
C MET A 192 12.43 4.34 -0.13
N ILE A 193 13.76 4.26 -0.13
CA ILE A 193 14.63 5.44 -0.12
C ILE A 193 14.46 6.26 -1.41
N HIS A 194 14.41 5.61 -2.57
CA HIS A 194 14.20 6.29 -3.85
C HIS A 194 12.86 7.04 -3.90
N ILE A 195 11.79 6.41 -3.43
CA ILE A 195 10.47 7.03 -3.35
C ILE A 195 10.45 8.13 -2.29
N GLY A 196 11.06 7.89 -1.13
CA GLY A 196 11.19 8.87 -0.05
C GLY A 196 11.88 10.17 -0.50
N ALA A 197 12.95 10.05 -1.27
CA ALA A 197 13.64 11.20 -1.85
C ALA A 197 12.74 12.01 -2.80
N LYS A 198 11.90 11.34 -3.61
CA LYS A 198 10.91 12.02 -4.45
C LYS A 198 9.82 12.70 -3.60
N LEU A 199 9.31 12.01 -2.59
CA LEU A 199 8.25 12.56 -1.73
C LEU A 199 8.72 13.76 -0.92
N ALA A 200 9.98 13.79 -0.47
CA ALA A 200 10.56 14.94 0.24
C ALA A 200 10.56 16.23 -0.59
N SER A 201 10.56 16.13 -1.93
CA SER A 201 10.42 17.30 -2.82
C SER A 201 8.97 17.83 -2.91
N ILE A 202 7.98 17.03 -2.52
CA ILE A 202 6.55 17.33 -2.63
C ILE A 202 5.95 17.67 -1.27
N GLN A 203 6.38 16.98 -0.22
CA GLN A 203 5.90 17.11 1.16
C GLN A 203 7.07 17.53 2.05
N PRO A 204 7.28 18.85 2.26
CA PRO A 204 8.23 19.32 3.25
C PRO A 204 7.70 18.97 4.64
N GLY A 205 8.51 18.23 5.40
CA GLY A 205 8.16 17.78 6.76
C GLY A 205 8.05 18.89 7.79
#